data_AF-A0A951YD98-F1
#
_entry.id   AF-A0A951YD98-F1
#
_cell.length_a   1.000
_cell.length_b   1.000
_cell.length_c   1.000
_cell.angle_alpha   90.00
_cell.angle_beta   90.00
_cell.angle_gamma   90.00
#
_symmetry.space_group_name_H-M   'P 1'
#
loop_
_entity.id
_entity.type
_entity.pdbx_description
1 polymer ?
#
loop_
_entity_poly.entity_id
_entity_poly.type
_entity_poly.pdbx_seq_one_letter_code
_entity_poly.pdbx_strand_id
1 'polypeptide(L)'
;MNSFQVATLWKVDANSIPSATFGSGNGRGSLNLGAKSDQLFFDLEVLDNGDIFLVGVYRFDGGALQPVTAVFTDDGSLNTDYHGTGFDTLNMAPDYGSMYFENITKDADGNMVVTGIAMDQSFDSYQVTARFKKQAPPVNSVKNIAGESYNASVYPNPSTGTFSIQADGNHDVKMVNMYDVTGKQVANWRNAQDSYSIPAHIPGGLYYISISFEDMTENRKLILNR
;
A
#
# COMPACT_ATOMS: atom_id res chain seq x y z
N MET A 1 21.16 -37.13 0.72
CA MET A 1 20.10 -36.30 0.12
C MET A 1 19.85 -35.17 1.09
N ASN A 2 20.15 -33.92 0.73
CA ASN A 2 19.78 -32.80 1.59
C ASN A 2 18.28 -32.57 1.41
N SER A 3 17.47 -32.91 2.42
CA SER A 3 16.05 -32.58 2.43
C SER A 3 15.90 -31.12 2.81
N PHE A 4 15.61 -30.29 1.82
CA PHE A 4 15.31 -28.88 2.03
C PHE A 4 13.98 -28.74 2.78
N GLN A 5 13.95 -27.88 3.81
CA GLN A 5 12.77 -27.70 4.66
C GLN A 5 11.89 -26.59 4.13
N VAL A 6 10.63 -26.91 3.84
CA VAL A 6 9.58 -25.94 3.49
C VAL A 6 8.86 -25.53 4.76
N ALA A 7 8.78 -24.23 5.02
CA ALA A 7 8.03 -23.72 6.17
C ALA A 7 6.51 -23.83 5.89
N THR A 8 5.79 -24.39 6.85
CA THR A 8 4.35 -24.61 6.74
C THR A 8 3.60 -23.95 7.89
N LEU A 9 2.49 -23.32 7.58
CA LEU A 9 1.52 -22.80 8.54
C LEU A 9 0.31 -23.72 8.56
N TRP A 10 -0.11 -24.16 9.73
CA TRP A 10 -1.29 -25.00 9.90
C TRP A 10 -2.41 -24.23 10.59
N LYS A 11 -3.62 -24.33 10.04
CA LYS A 11 -4.85 -23.87 10.69
C LYS A 11 -5.66 -25.10 11.07
N VAL A 12 -5.91 -25.26 12.36
CA VAL A 12 -6.68 -26.39 12.92
C VAL A 12 -7.88 -25.88 13.70
N ASP A 13 -8.92 -26.70 13.81
CA ASP A 13 -10.07 -26.41 14.66
C ASP A 13 -9.80 -26.71 16.14
N ALA A 14 -10.81 -26.53 16.99
CA ALA A 14 -10.72 -26.83 18.43
C ALA A 14 -10.40 -28.29 18.75
N ASN A 15 -10.58 -29.21 17.80
CA ASN A 15 -10.27 -30.63 17.91
C ASN A 15 -8.94 -31.00 17.24
N SER A 16 -8.11 -30.01 16.88
CA SER A 16 -6.85 -30.20 16.14
C SER A 16 -7.02 -30.82 14.75
N ILE A 17 -8.20 -30.69 14.13
CA ILE A 17 -8.46 -31.15 12.76
C ILE A 17 -8.06 -30.03 11.78
N PRO A 18 -7.25 -30.31 10.75
CA PRO A 18 -6.88 -29.32 9.73
C PRO A 18 -8.11 -28.69 9.07
N SER A 19 -8.11 -27.37 8.94
CA SER A 19 -9.23 -26.62 8.38
C SER A 19 -9.46 -26.94 6.90
N ALA A 20 -10.69 -27.33 6.56
CA ALA A 20 -11.11 -27.57 5.18
C ALA A 20 -11.24 -26.28 4.34
N THR A 21 -11.09 -25.10 4.94
CA THR A 21 -11.15 -23.80 4.25
C THR A 21 -9.78 -23.12 4.12
N PHE A 22 -8.71 -23.77 4.59
CA PHE A 22 -7.35 -23.19 4.59
C PHE A 22 -6.40 -24.03 3.74
N GLY A 23 -5.47 -23.39 3.04
CA GLY A 23 -4.42 -24.08 2.28
C GLY A 23 -4.97 -24.99 1.17
N SER A 24 -5.94 -24.50 0.38
CA SER A 24 -6.67 -25.31 -0.61
C SER A 24 -7.40 -26.52 0.01
N GLY A 25 -7.82 -26.38 1.27
CA GLY A 25 -8.67 -27.33 1.99
C GLY A 25 -7.95 -28.46 2.72
N ASN A 26 -6.63 -28.39 2.87
CA ASN A 26 -5.85 -29.35 3.65
C ASN A 26 -5.39 -28.80 5.02
N GLY A 27 -5.79 -27.57 5.35
CA GLY A 27 -5.41 -26.88 6.58
C GLY A 27 -3.97 -26.37 6.60
N ARG A 28 -3.25 -26.37 5.48
CA ARG A 28 -1.81 -26.09 5.39
C ARG A 28 -1.45 -25.05 4.32
N GLY A 29 -1.02 -23.88 4.77
CA GLY A 29 -0.28 -22.90 3.97
C GLY A 29 1.21 -23.26 3.90
N SER A 30 1.90 -22.89 2.83
CA SER A 30 3.33 -23.19 2.70
C SER A 30 4.05 -22.05 1.98
N LEU A 31 5.25 -21.72 2.46
CA LEU A 31 6.15 -20.79 1.79
C LEU A 31 7.29 -21.58 1.17
N ASN A 32 7.40 -21.54 -0.16
CA ASN A 32 8.47 -22.19 -0.91
C ASN A 32 9.30 -21.15 -1.64
N LEU A 33 10.49 -20.85 -1.12
CA LEU A 33 11.42 -19.87 -1.68
C LEU A 33 12.33 -20.46 -2.78
N GLY A 34 12.06 -21.69 -3.21
CA GLY A 34 12.73 -22.32 -4.34
C GLY A 34 13.59 -23.53 -3.96
N ALA A 35 14.17 -24.17 -4.97
CA ALA A 35 15.05 -25.31 -4.75
C ALA A 35 16.27 -24.88 -3.92
N LYS A 36 16.74 -25.80 -3.07
CA LYS A 36 17.91 -25.63 -2.21
C LYS A 36 17.77 -24.64 -1.06
N SER A 37 16.58 -24.51 -0.51
CA SER A 37 16.37 -23.57 0.57
C SER A 37 15.76 -24.19 1.81
N ASP A 38 16.25 -23.77 2.98
CA ASP A 38 15.66 -24.13 4.27
C ASP A 38 14.86 -22.93 4.79
N GLN A 39 13.60 -23.16 5.17
CA GLN A 39 12.75 -22.18 5.81
C GLN A 39 12.22 -22.70 7.14
N LEU A 40 12.17 -21.80 8.13
CA LEU A 40 11.47 -22.03 9.38
C LEU A 40 10.71 -20.76 9.77
N PHE A 41 9.49 -20.93 10.26
CA PHE A 41 8.77 -19.87 10.97
C PHE A 41 8.92 -20.07 12.47
N PHE A 42 9.11 -18.98 13.19
CA PHE A 42 9.31 -19.00 14.65
C PHE A 42 8.10 -18.45 15.39
N ASP A 43 7.46 -17.42 14.86
CA ASP A 43 6.33 -16.78 15.50
C ASP A 43 5.38 -16.15 14.45
N LEU A 44 4.15 -15.87 14.86
CA LEU A 44 3.12 -15.30 14.03
C LEU A 44 2.22 -14.33 14.80
N GLU A 45 1.58 -13.42 14.07
CA GLU A 45 0.55 -12.55 14.59
C GLU A 45 -0.61 -12.46 13.58
N VAL A 46 -1.83 -12.41 14.09
CA VAL A 46 -3.03 -12.18 13.29
C VAL A 46 -3.28 -10.67 13.16
N LEU A 47 -3.36 -10.20 11.91
CA LEU A 47 -3.65 -8.82 11.56
C LEU A 47 -5.15 -8.51 11.69
N ASP A 48 -5.51 -7.23 11.78
CA ASP A 48 -6.91 -6.80 12.00
C ASP A 48 -7.87 -7.26 10.88
N ASN A 49 -7.34 -7.49 9.68
CA ASN A 49 -8.09 -7.97 8.52
C ASN A 49 -8.19 -9.51 8.45
N GLY A 50 -7.62 -10.24 9.42
CA GLY A 50 -7.61 -11.70 9.47
C GLY A 50 -6.40 -12.36 8.79
N ASP A 51 -5.56 -11.59 8.09
CA ASP A 51 -4.30 -12.07 7.55
C ASP A 51 -3.33 -12.45 8.68
N ILE A 52 -2.33 -13.25 8.35
CA ILE A 52 -1.40 -13.86 9.28
C ILE A 52 0.01 -13.43 8.89
N PHE A 53 0.64 -12.60 9.71
CA PHE A 53 2.02 -12.19 9.54
C PHE A 53 2.93 -13.17 10.29
N LEU A 54 3.96 -13.68 9.62
CA LEU A 54 4.93 -14.60 10.19
C LEU A 54 6.34 -14.04 10.11
N VAL A 55 7.15 -14.44 11.08
CA VAL A 55 8.59 -14.17 11.12
C VAL A 55 9.34 -15.48 11.19
N GLY A 56 10.56 -15.48 10.64
CA GLY A 56 11.36 -16.67 10.63
C GLY A 56 12.75 -16.48 10.07
N VAL A 57 13.27 -17.58 9.53
CA VAL A 57 14.55 -17.66 8.86
C VAL A 57 14.47 -18.39 7.55
N TYR A 58 15.35 -17.99 6.64
CA TYR A 58 15.60 -18.59 5.35
C TYR A 58 17.11 -18.82 5.17
N ARG A 59 17.48 -19.90 4.50
CA ARG A 59 18.84 -20.17 4.05
C ARG A 59 18.83 -20.65 2.61
N PHE A 60 19.67 -20.09 1.75
CA PHE A 60 19.85 -20.56 0.38
C PHE A 60 21.16 -21.34 0.22
N ASP A 61 21.09 -22.57 -0.29
CA ASP A 61 22.22 -23.42 -0.69
C ASP A 61 23.35 -23.51 0.36
N GLY A 62 22.97 -23.60 1.64
CA GLY A 62 23.92 -23.67 2.75
C GLY A 62 24.56 -22.32 3.15
N GLY A 63 24.09 -21.21 2.60
CA GLY A 63 24.58 -19.87 2.91
C GLY A 63 24.23 -19.37 4.32
N ALA A 64 24.41 -18.06 4.53
CA ALA A 64 24.01 -17.37 5.74
C ALA A 64 22.51 -17.55 6.03
N LEU A 65 22.14 -17.60 7.31
CA LEU A 65 20.74 -17.43 7.70
C LEU A 65 20.33 -15.99 7.42
N GLN A 66 19.18 -15.81 6.78
CA GLN A 66 18.57 -14.51 6.52
C GLN A 66 17.18 -14.47 7.16
N PRO A 67 16.78 -13.34 7.74
CA PRO A 67 15.42 -13.21 8.25
C PRO A 67 14.43 -13.24 7.09
N VAL A 68 13.31 -13.90 7.31
CA VAL A 68 12.16 -13.89 6.39
C VAL A 68 10.93 -13.42 7.12
N THR A 69 10.13 -12.61 6.44
CA THR A 69 8.75 -12.30 6.83
C THR A 69 7.81 -12.80 5.76
N ALA A 70 6.63 -13.25 6.14
CA ALA A 70 5.60 -13.69 5.20
C ALA A 70 4.23 -13.26 5.68
N VAL A 71 3.31 -13.00 4.74
CA VAL A 71 1.92 -12.70 5.05
C VAL A 71 1.05 -13.70 4.29
N PHE A 72 0.28 -14.47 5.05
CA PHE A 72 -0.75 -15.35 4.52
C PHE A 72 -2.11 -14.68 4.69
N THR A 73 -2.99 -14.86 3.71
CA THR A 73 -4.41 -14.55 3.85
C THR A 73 -5.09 -15.52 4.81
N ASP A 74 -6.30 -15.20 5.24
CA ASP A 74 -7.10 -16.03 6.14
C ASP A 74 -7.50 -17.41 5.58
N ASP A 75 -7.39 -17.59 4.25
CA ASP A 75 -7.54 -18.84 3.49
C ASP A 75 -6.23 -19.63 3.28
N GLY A 76 -5.09 -19.09 3.73
CA GLY A 76 -3.80 -19.77 3.71
C GLY A 76 -3.04 -19.70 2.38
N SER A 77 -3.46 -18.84 1.45
CA SER A 77 -2.64 -18.40 0.33
C SER A 77 -1.69 -17.25 0.75
N LEU A 78 -0.68 -16.95 -0.06
CA LEU A 78 0.22 -15.82 0.20
C LEU A 78 -0.46 -14.50 -0.19
N ASN A 79 -0.45 -13.51 0.70
CA ASN A 79 -0.97 -12.18 0.41
C ASN A 79 0.03 -11.40 -0.45
N THR A 80 -0.16 -11.42 -1.77
CA THR A 80 0.74 -10.73 -2.72
C THR A 80 0.74 -9.21 -2.61
N ASP A 81 -0.19 -8.59 -1.89
CA ASP A 81 -0.14 -7.14 -1.66
C ASP A 81 1.07 -6.77 -0.76
N TYR A 82 1.52 -7.72 0.06
CA TYR A 82 2.76 -7.60 0.83
C TYR A 82 3.97 -7.81 -0.08
N HIS A 83 4.64 -6.71 -0.42
CA HIS A 83 5.87 -6.69 -1.24
C HIS A 83 5.75 -7.33 -2.63
N GLY A 84 4.53 -7.55 -3.15
CA GLY A 84 4.28 -8.14 -4.47
C GLY A 84 4.33 -9.67 -4.52
N THR A 85 4.86 -10.31 -3.47
CA THR A 85 5.15 -11.75 -3.44
C THR A 85 4.55 -12.47 -2.22
N GLY A 86 4.08 -11.71 -1.22
CA GLY A 86 3.60 -12.24 0.06
C GLY A 86 4.69 -12.61 1.05
N PHE A 87 5.95 -12.30 0.75
CA PHE A 87 7.06 -12.45 1.68
C PHE A 87 8.16 -11.43 1.38
N ASP A 88 9.03 -11.19 2.35
CA ASP A 88 10.26 -10.44 2.15
C ASP A 88 11.44 -11.15 2.83
N THR A 89 12.60 -11.07 2.20
CA THR A 89 13.88 -11.51 2.78
C THR A 89 14.73 -10.26 2.94
N LEU A 90 14.98 -9.86 4.18
CA LEU A 90 15.77 -8.66 4.41
C LEU A 90 17.24 -9.00 4.16
N ASN A 91 17.75 -8.53 3.03
CA ASN A 91 19.17 -8.60 2.73
C ASN A 91 19.91 -7.53 3.57
N MET A 92 20.34 -7.92 4.76
CA MET A 92 21.03 -7.01 5.68
C MET A 92 22.54 -7.00 5.41
N ALA A 93 23.19 -5.94 5.91
CA ALA A 93 24.56 -5.53 5.59
C ALA A 93 25.58 -6.69 5.54
N PRO A 94 26.61 -6.60 4.68
CA PRO A 94 27.61 -7.65 4.46
C PRO A 94 28.40 -8.07 5.72
N ASP A 95 28.27 -7.31 6.80
CA ASP A 95 28.97 -7.53 8.06
C ASP A 95 28.38 -8.69 8.89
N TYR A 96 27.13 -9.09 8.64
CA TYR A 96 26.48 -10.20 9.37
C TYR A 96 26.60 -11.53 8.63
N GLY A 97 27.07 -12.55 9.34
CA GLY A 97 27.16 -13.93 8.86
C GLY A 97 25.86 -14.71 8.97
N SER A 98 24.93 -14.30 9.84
CA SER A 98 23.59 -14.90 9.99
C SER A 98 22.64 -13.96 10.74
N MET A 99 21.35 -13.98 10.40
CA MET A 99 20.32 -13.26 11.14
C MET A 99 18.95 -13.95 10.98
N TYR A 100 18.11 -13.86 12.00
CA TYR A 100 16.75 -14.36 11.97
C TYR A 100 15.87 -13.61 12.98
N PHE A 101 14.56 -13.61 12.72
CA PHE A 101 13.55 -13.04 13.62
C PHE A 101 12.83 -14.14 14.38
N GLU A 102 12.75 -14.02 15.70
CA GLU A 102 12.17 -15.04 16.57
C GLU A 102 10.79 -14.66 17.10
N ASN A 103 10.55 -13.38 17.38
CA ASN A 103 9.32 -12.93 18.03
C ASN A 103 8.69 -11.80 17.24
N ILE A 104 7.37 -11.72 17.30
CA ILE A 104 6.59 -10.65 16.70
C ILE A 104 5.50 -10.15 17.66
N THR A 105 5.22 -8.85 17.61
CA THR A 105 4.08 -8.26 18.31
C THR A 105 3.56 -7.02 17.58
N LYS A 106 2.35 -6.57 17.91
CA LYS A 106 1.80 -5.29 17.43
C LYS A 106 2.15 -4.16 18.39
N ASP A 107 2.55 -3.01 17.85
CA ASP A 107 2.57 -1.76 18.61
C ASP A 107 1.17 -1.12 18.69
N ALA A 108 1.06 0.00 19.41
CA ALA A 108 -0.20 0.71 19.62
C ALA A 108 -0.83 1.26 18.32
N ASP A 109 -0.04 1.43 17.26
CA ASP A 109 -0.49 1.91 15.96
C ASP A 109 -0.83 0.73 15.00
N GLY A 110 -0.72 -0.51 15.47
CA GLY A 110 -0.93 -1.72 14.68
C GLY A 110 0.21 -2.04 13.72
N ASN A 111 1.41 -1.47 13.91
CA ASN A 111 2.60 -1.90 13.18
C ASN A 111 3.16 -3.18 13.81
N MET A 112 3.89 -3.96 13.01
CA MET A 112 4.60 -5.12 13.54
C MET A 112 5.95 -4.72 14.09
N VAL A 113 6.23 -5.08 15.33
CA VAL A 113 7.57 -5.01 15.94
C VAL A 113 8.09 -6.43 16.03
N VAL A 114 9.23 -6.68 15.42
CA VAL A 114 9.88 -8.00 15.44
C VAL A 114 11.22 -7.91 16.16
N THR A 115 11.59 -8.97 16.85
CA THR A 115 12.91 -9.10 17.47
C THR A 115 13.56 -10.42 17.08
N GLY A 116 14.88 -10.45 17.14
CA GLY A 116 15.65 -11.65 16.84
C GLY A 116 17.14 -11.47 17.12
N ILE A 117 17.94 -12.30 16.48
CA ILE A 117 19.38 -12.37 16.69
C ILE A 117 20.09 -12.20 15.35
N ALA A 118 21.15 -11.39 15.37
CA ALA A 118 22.16 -11.33 14.31
C ALA A 118 23.50 -11.82 14.85
N MET A 119 24.26 -12.48 14.01
CA MET A 119 25.62 -12.95 14.30
C MET A 119 26.55 -12.42 13.23
N ASP A 120 27.65 -11.80 13.64
CA ASP A 120 28.71 -11.39 12.71
C ASP A 120 29.62 -12.57 12.34
N GLN A 121 30.64 -12.31 11.52
CA GLN A 121 31.61 -13.33 11.08
C GLN A 121 32.54 -13.81 12.21
N SER A 122 32.57 -13.09 13.34
CA SER A 122 33.32 -13.47 14.55
C SER A 122 32.45 -14.28 15.53
N PHE A 123 31.19 -14.56 15.17
CA PHE A 123 30.17 -15.20 16.01
C PHE A 123 29.71 -14.36 17.21
N ASP A 124 29.98 -13.06 17.21
CA ASP A 124 29.38 -12.18 18.21
C ASP A 124 27.90 -12.00 17.90
N SER A 125 27.07 -12.13 18.94
CA SER A 125 25.62 -12.12 18.83
C SER A 125 25.04 -10.77 19.25
N TYR A 126 24.14 -10.24 18.44
CA TYR A 126 23.49 -8.95 18.63
C TYR A 126 21.98 -9.13 18.59
N GLN A 127 21.27 -8.43 19.47
CA GLN A 127 19.83 -8.33 19.36
C GLN A 127 19.48 -7.41 18.19
N VAL A 128 18.53 -7.83 17.37
CA VAL A 128 17.96 -7.00 16.32
C VAL A 128 16.50 -6.71 16.62
N THR A 129 16.06 -5.50 16.29
CA THR A 129 14.67 -5.10 16.35
C THR A 129 14.33 -4.36 15.07
N ALA A 130 13.27 -4.79 14.40
CA ALA A 130 12.74 -4.12 13.22
C ALA A 130 11.26 -3.78 13.43
N ARG A 131 10.81 -2.70 12.79
CA ARG A 131 9.40 -2.30 12.78
C ARG A 131 8.89 -2.28 11.34
N PHE A 132 7.92 -3.12 11.04
CA PHE A 132 7.21 -3.13 9.77
C PHE A 132 5.95 -2.30 9.90
N LYS A 133 5.91 -1.20 9.17
CA LYS A 133 4.74 -0.32 9.17
C LYS A 133 3.58 -1.01 8.48
N LYS A 134 2.39 -0.87 9.03
CA LYS A 134 1.15 -1.25 8.33
C LYS A 134 1.16 -0.53 6.99
N GLN A 135 1.17 -1.28 5.89
CA GLN A 135 1.12 -0.71 4.57
C GLN A 135 -0.21 0.05 4.48
N ALA A 136 -0.14 1.38 4.40
CA ALA A 136 -1.33 2.15 4.08
C ALA A 136 -1.83 1.62 2.74
N PRO A 137 -3.13 1.31 2.58
CA PRO A 137 -3.65 0.91 1.30
C PRO A 137 -3.18 1.93 0.27
N PRO A 138 -2.64 1.49 -0.89
CA PRO A 138 -2.14 2.43 -1.88
C PRO A 138 -3.27 3.41 -2.18
N VAL A 139 -3.04 4.69 -1.92
CA VAL A 139 -4.02 5.75 -2.16
C VAL A 139 -4.02 6.04 -3.66
N ASN A 140 -4.43 5.04 -4.45
CA ASN A 140 -4.53 5.13 -5.91
C ASN A 140 -5.80 5.87 -6.35
N SER A 141 -6.64 6.29 -5.40
CA SER A 141 -7.73 7.23 -5.60
C SER A 141 -8.22 7.75 -4.25
N VAL A 142 -8.69 9.00 -4.23
CA VAL A 142 -9.53 9.49 -3.13
C VAL A 142 -10.79 8.64 -3.14
N LYS A 143 -11.20 8.11 -1.97
CA LYS A 143 -12.46 7.39 -1.80
C LYS A 143 -13.57 8.19 -2.47
N ASN A 144 -14.13 7.65 -3.56
CA ASN A 144 -15.36 8.16 -4.13
C ASN A 144 -16.42 7.95 -3.05
N ILE A 145 -16.88 9.03 -2.42
CA ILE A 145 -17.95 8.95 -1.41
C ILE A 145 -19.19 8.56 -2.19
N ALA A 146 -19.50 7.26 -2.18
CA ALA A 146 -20.75 6.74 -2.72
C ALA A 146 -21.90 7.39 -1.94
N GLY A 147 -22.53 8.39 -2.55
CA GLY A 147 -23.64 9.13 -1.98
C GLY A 147 -24.14 10.21 -2.92
N GLU A 148 -23.27 11.14 -3.34
CA GLU A 148 -23.66 12.26 -4.21
C GLU A 148 -22.51 12.57 -5.17
N SER A 149 -22.61 12.10 -6.41
CA SER A 149 -21.70 12.55 -7.47
C SER A 149 -22.15 13.93 -7.94
N TYR A 150 -21.51 14.99 -7.45
CA TYR A 150 -21.76 16.32 -8.00
C TYR A 150 -21.05 16.45 -9.35
N ASN A 151 -21.84 16.37 -10.42
CA ASN A 151 -21.31 16.61 -11.74
C ASN A 151 -21.19 18.12 -11.96
N ALA A 152 -19.96 18.62 -11.96
CA ALA A 152 -19.64 19.93 -12.52
C ALA A 152 -19.20 19.78 -13.99
N SER A 153 -19.57 20.71 -14.85
CA SER A 153 -19.09 20.82 -16.23
C SER A 153 -18.49 22.21 -16.47
N VAL A 154 -17.44 22.26 -17.30
CA VAL A 154 -16.72 23.49 -17.65
C VAL A 154 -16.94 23.76 -19.14
N TYR A 155 -17.53 24.90 -19.49
CA TYR A 155 -17.86 25.27 -20.87
C TYR A 155 -17.66 26.77 -21.15
N PRO A 156 -17.33 27.17 -22.38
CA PRO A 156 -16.94 26.28 -23.49
C PRO A 156 -15.60 25.61 -23.21
N ASN A 157 -15.46 24.39 -23.71
CA ASN A 157 -14.20 23.65 -23.70
C ASN A 157 -14.02 22.98 -25.07
N PRO A 158 -13.12 23.47 -25.94
CA PRO A 158 -12.09 24.49 -25.66
C PRO A 158 -12.63 25.90 -25.37
N SER A 159 -11.92 26.65 -24.53
CA SER A 159 -12.19 28.06 -24.19
C SER A 159 -11.25 29.00 -24.94
N THR A 160 -11.71 30.21 -25.25
CA THR A 160 -10.89 31.28 -25.86
C THR A 160 -10.45 32.36 -24.86
N GLY A 161 -10.60 32.11 -23.55
CA GLY A 161 -10.19 33.03 -22.49
C GLY A 161 -11.24 33.29 -21.41
N THR A 162 -12.45 32.76 -21.57
CA THR A 162 -13.50 32.76 -20.54
C THR A 162 -14.19 31.41 -20.47
N PHE A 163 -14.63 30.99 -19.30
CA PHE A 163 -15.42 29.76 -19.12
C PHE A 163 -16.46 29.95 -18.02
N SER A 164 -17.43 29.06 -17.98
CA SER A 164 -18.47 28.96 -16.97
C SER A 164 -18.46 27.55 -16.38
N ILE A 165 -19.00 27.44 -15.16
CA ILE A 165 -19.16 26.17 -14.46
C ILE A 165 -20.65 25.94 -14.28
N GLN A 166 -21.14 24.79 -14.72
CA GLN A 166 -22.49 24.30 -14.41
C GLN A 166 -22.33 23.10 -13.48
N ALA A 167 -22.80 23.25 -12.25
CA ALA A 167 -22.82 22.19 -11.26
C ALA A 167 -24.25 21.65 -11.13
N ASP A 168 -24.37 20.32 -11.05
CA ASP A 168 -25.62 19.65 -10.71
C ASP A 168 -25.89 19.74 -9.20
N GLY A 169 -27.17 19.81 -8.82
CA GLY A 169 -27.61 20.01 -7.45
C GLY A 169 -27.48 21.48 -7.00
N ASN A 170 -28.13 21.83 -5.89
CA ASN A 170 -28.22 23.21 -5.41
C ASN A 170 -26.96 23.61 -4.60
N HIS A 171 -25.77 23.42 -5.18
CA HIS A 171 -24.48 23.59 -4.50
C HIS A 171 -23.75 24.84 -4.97
N ASP A 172 -23.36 25.66 -4.01
CA ASP A 172 -22.61 26.88 -4.28
C ASP A 172 -21.14 26.57 -4.54
N VAL A 173 -20.63 27.01 -5.68
CA VAL A 173 -19.19 27.06 -5.92
C VAL A 173 -18.56 28.06 -4.95
N LYS A 174 -17.63 27.59 -4.11
CA LYS A 174 -16.91 28.43 -3.13
C LYS A 174 -15.57 28.92 -3.69
N MET A 175 -14.89 28.08 -4.45
CA MET A 175 -13.59 28.40 -5.02
C MET A 175 -13.36 27.69 -6.34
N VAL A 176 -12.68 28.37 -7.25
CA VAL A 176 -12.20 27.79 -8.51
C VAL A 176 -10.72 28.07 -8.61
N ASN A 177 -9.90 27.03 -8.78
CA ASN A 177 -8.47 27.14 -8.98
C ASN A 177 -8.10 26.54 -10.34
N MET A 178 -7.15 27.16 -11.04
CA MET A 178 -6.64 26.69 -12.31
C MET A 178 -5.17 26.33 -12.18
N TYR A 179 -4.80 25.14 -12.64
CA TYR A 179 -3.45 24.59 -12.57
C TYR A 179 -2.95 24.23 -13.97
N ASP A 180 -1.66 24.45 -14.22
CA ASP A 180 -1.01 23.93 -15.42
C ASP A 180 -0.73 22.41 -15.31
N VAL A 181 -0.19 21.82 -16.38
CA VAL A 181 0.13 20.38 -16.43
C VAL A 181 1.21 19.94 -15.45
N THR A 182 1.95 20.87 -14.85
CA THR A 182 2.95 20.58 -13.80
C THR A 182 2.35 20.62 -12.40
N GLY A 183 1.08 21.03 -12.27
CA GLY A 183 0.39 21.20 -10.99
C GLY A 183 0.59 22.58 -10.36
N LYS A 184 1.23 23.53 -11.06
CA LYS A 184 1.39 24.90 -10.57
C LYS A 184 0.09 25.66 -10.73
N GLN A 185 -0.37 26.31 -9.67
CA GLN A 185 -1.55 27.19 -9.71
C GLN A 185 -1.25 28.45 -10.53
N VAL A 186 -2.08 28.74 -11.53
CA VAL A 186 -1.92 29.87 -12.44
C VAL A 186 -3.04 30.90 -12.34
N ALA A 187 -4.20 30.53 -11.81
CA ALA A 187 -5.28 31.47 -11.49
C ALA A 187 -6.19 30.94 -10.37
N ASN A 188 -6.91 31.84 -9.70
CA ASN A 188 -7.96 31.49 -8.74
C ASN A 188 -9.09 32.52 -8.72
N TRP A 189 -10.28 32.03 -8.41
CA TRP A 189 -11.49 32.84 -8.23
C TRP A 189 -12.20 32.39 -6.95
N ARG A 190 -12.66 33.37 -6.16
CA ARG A 190 -13.45 33.14 -4.94
C ARG A 190 -14.92 33.39 -5.24
N ASN A 191 -15.77 32.55 -4.67
CA ASN A 191 -17.22 32.52 -4.85
C ASN A 191 -17.66 32.18 -6.28
N ALA A 192 -18.93 31.82 -6.42
CA ALA A 192 -19.56 31.54 -7.70
C ALA A 192 -19.60 32.81 -8.57
N GLN A 193 -19.30 32.64 -9.86
CA GLN A 193 -19.42 33.67 -10.89
C GLN A 193 -20.14 33.07 -12.10
N ASP A 194 -20.91 33.89 -12.82
CA ASP A 194 -21.53 33.46 -14.08
C ASP A 194 -20.49 33.09 -15.13
N SER A 195 -19.33 33.76 -15.08
CA SER A 195 -18.19 33.52 -15.95
C SER A 195 -16.88 33.84 -15.27
N TYR A 196 -15.87 33.01 -15.53
CA TYR A 196 -14.50 33.12 -15.05
C TYR A 196 -13.60 33.55 -16.20
N SER A 197 -12.97 34.72 -16.06
CA SER A 197 -12.05 35.27 -17.06
C SER A 197 -10.61 34.87 -16.77
N ILE A 198 -9.95 34.26 -17.75
CA ILE A 198 -8.58 33.76 -17.66
C ILE A 198 -7.59 34.91 -17.93
N PRO A 199 -6.64 35.19 -17.02
CA PRO A 199 -5.63 36.22 -17.21
C PRO A 199 -4.89 36.12 -18.54
N ALA A 200 -4.67 37.26 -19.22
CA ALA A 200 -4.17 37.26 -20.59
C ALA A 200 -2.73 36.77 -20.78
N HIS A 201 -1.95 36.71 -19.69
CA HIS A 201 -0.58 36.20 -19.71
C HIS A 201 -0.50 34.67 -19.66
N ILE A 202 -1.63 33.97 -19.48
CA ILE A 202 -1.70 32.51 -19.47
C ILE A 202 -1.76 32.02 -20.93
N PRO A 203 -0.77 31.25 -21.41
CA PRO A 203 -0.71 30.81 -22.79
C PRO A 203 -1.76 29.73 -23.11
N GLY A 204 -2.07 29.55 -24.39
CA GLY A 204 -2.91 28.43 -24.84
C GLY A 204 -2.30 27.08 -24.46
N GLY A 205 -3.14 26.11 -24.08
CA GLY A 205 -2.68 24.82 -23.59
C GLY A 205 -3.71 24.03 -22.79
N LEU A 206 -3.23 22.98 -22.14
CA LEU A 206 -4.01 22.10 -21.27
C LEU A 206 -3.90 22.55 -19.81
N TYR A 207 -5.04 22.66 -19.14
CA TYR A 207 -5.14 23.04 -17.73
C TYR A 207 -6.12 22.15 -16.97
N TYR A 208 -5.97 22.13 -15.65
CA TYR A 208 -6.90 21.50 -14.73
C TYR A 208 -7.61 22.57 -13.91
N ILE A 209 -8.93 22.52 -13.89
CA ILE A 209 -9.80 23.37 -13.07
C ILE A 209 -10.23 22.55 -11.86
N SER A 210 -9.90 23.03 -10.67
CA SER A 210 -10.36 22.48 -9.41
C SER A 210 -11.49 23.35 -8.86
N ILE A 211 -12.64 22.75 -8.63
CA ILE A 211 -13.90 23.41 -8.26
C ILE A 211 -14.24 22.94 -6.86
N SER A 212 -14.15 23.82 -5.88
CA SER A 212 -14.49 23.51 -4.50
C SER A 212 -15.91 23.95 -4.17
N PHE A 213 -16.69 23.00 -3.67
CA PHE A 213 -18.00 23.18 -3.05
C PHE A 213 -17.83 23.24 -1.52
N GLU A 214 -18.92 23.14 -0.76
CA GLU A 214 -18.90 23.21 0.70
C GLU A 214 -18.20 22.00 1.35
N ASP A 215 -18.48 20.81 0.82
CA ASP A 215 -18.06 19.52 1.39
C ASP A 215 -17.05 18.78 0.50
N MET A 216 -16.83 19.22 -0.75
CA MET A 216 -15.94 18.53 -1.67
C MET A 216 -15.31 19.35 -2.79
N THR A 217 -14.46 18.68 -3.59
CA THR A 217 -13.74 19.29 -4.72
C THR A 217 -13.80 18.39 -5.95
N GLU A 218 -14.17 18.98 -7.09
CA GLU A 218 -14.22 18.34 -8.40
C GLU A 218 -13.11 18.87 -9.30
N ASN A 219 -12.49 17.99 -10.10
CA ASN A 219 -11.45 18.38 -11.05
C ASN A 219 -11.93 18.18 -12.49
N ARG A 220 -11.72 19.19 -13.34
CA ARG A 220 -12.11 19.17 -14.76
C ARG A 220 -10.98 19.64 -15.65
N LYS A 221 -10.90 19.05 -16.84
CA LYS A 221 -9.95 19.43 -17.87
C LYS A 221 -10.45 20.68 -18.60
N LEU A 222 -9.57 21.64 -18.86
CA LEU A 222 -9.83 22.78 -19.74
C LEU A 222 -8.76 22.87 -20.83
N ILE A 223 -9.20 23.04 -22.07
CA ILE A 223 -8.34 23.34 -23.21
C ILE A 223 -8.49 24.83 -23.53
N LEU A 224 -7.40 25.60 -23.45
CA LEU A 224 -7.38 27.02 -23.77
C LEU A 224 -6.81 27.25 -25.17
N ASN A 225 -7.63 27.75 -26.09
CA ASN A 225 -7.30 28.10 -27.47
C ASN A 225 -7.39 29.62 -27.64
N ARG A 226 -6.31 30.32 -27.31
CA ARG A 226 -6.18 31.76 -27.53
C ARG A 226 -5.29 32.05 -28.73
#